data_AF-A0A415JIC8-F1
#
_entry.id   AF-A0A415JIC8-F1
#
_cell.length_a   1.000
_cell.length_b   1.000
_cell.length_c   1.000
_cell.angle_alpha   90.00
_cell.angle_beta   90.00
_cell.angle_gamma   90.00
#
_symmetry.space_group_name_H-M   'P 1'
#
loop_
_entity.id
_entity.type
_entity.pdbx_description
1 polymer ?
#
loop_
_entity_poly.entity_id
_entity_poly.type
_entity_poly.pdbx_seq_one_letter_code
_entity_poly.pdbx_strand_id
1 'polypeptide(L)'
;MRDDKAQALKPLEEAAEAFGAWQNCDGIRQSQIMTARRAFRVDLIDECLDTVQATVNLLAAVGATQGEVDAAIRRMDERNCERGRL
;
A
#
# COMPACT_ATOMS: atom_id res chain seq x y z
N MET A 1 12.26 2.69 17.79
CA MET A 1 10.80 2.87 17.64
C MET A 1 10.14 1.77 18.46
N ARG A 2 8.95 2.01 19.01
CA ARG A 2 8.20 1.02 19.80
C ARG A 2 6.88 0.83 19.06
N ASP A 3 6.46 -0.42 18.86
CA ASP A 3 5.25 -0.84 18.17
C ASP A 3 3.99 -0.42 18.94
N ASP A 4 3.63 0.85 18.86
CA ASP A 4 2.40 1.34 19.45
C ASP A 4 1.19 1.15 18.52
N LYS A 5 -0.01 1.28 19.10
CA LYS A 5 -1.27 1.17 18.36
C LYS A 5 -1.32 2.12 17.17
N ALA A 6 -0.68 3.29 17.23
CA ALA A 6 -0.69 4.25 16.14
C ALA A 6 0.12 3.73 14.95
N GLN A 7 1.30 3.13 15.18
CA GLN A 7 2.07 2.51 14.11
C GLN A 7 1.33 1.33 13.46
N ALA A 8 0.58 0.55 14.26
CA ALA A 8 -0.22 -0.56 13.73
C ALA A 8 -1.47 -0.11 12.95
N LEU A 9 -2.04 1.06 13.28
CA LEU A 9 -3.19 1.63 12.57
C LEU A 9 -2.81 2.25 11.24
N LYS A 10 -1.60 2.81 11.11
CA LYS A 10 -1.23 3.56 9.90
C LYS A 10 -1.37 2.77 8.59
N PRO A 11 -0.94 1.49 8.47
CA PRO A 11 -1.18 0.72 7.25
C PRO A 11 -2.66 0.57 6.87
N LEU A 12 -3.56 0.54 7.85
CA LEU A 12 -5.00 0.48 7.59
C LEU A 12 -5.54 1.83 7.11
N GLU A 13 -5.05 2.93 7.68
CA GLU A 13 -5.39 4.29 7.25
C GLU A 13 -4.95 4.53 5.80
N GLU A 14 -3.68 4.25 5.45
CA GLU A 14 -3.20 4.45 4.07
C GLU A 14 -3.94 3.54 3.07
N ALA A 15 -4.29 2.31 3.47
CA ALA A 15 -5.07 1.42 2.60
C ALA A 15 -6.49 1.98 2.35
N ALA A 16 -7.07 2.69 3.32
CA ALA A 16 -8.34 3.37 3.15
C ALA A 16 -8.20 4.62 2.26
N GLU A 17 -7.09 5.36 2.38
CA GLU A 17 -6.77 6.51 1.53
C GLU A 17 -6.56 6.08 0.07
N ALA A 18 -5.83 4.99 -0.18
CA ALA A 18 -5.67 4.39 -1.50
C ALA A 18 -7.02 3.97 -2.13
N PHE A 19 -7.93 3.42 -1.32
CA PHE A 19 -9.28 3.11 -1.78
C PHE A 19 -10.07 4.38 -2.14
N GLY A 20 -9.99 5.43 -1.32
CA GLY A 20 -10.60 6.74 -1.61
C GLY A 20 -10.05 7.38 -2.89
N ALA A 21 -8.72 7.32 -3.10
CA ALA A 21 -8.10 7.82 -4.32
C ALA A 21 -8.55 7.03 -5.57
N TRP A 22 -8.77 5.72 -5.44
CA TRP A 22 -9.34 4.91 -6.51
C TRP A 22 -10.78 5.33 -6.83
N GLN A 23 -11.62 5.61 -5.82
CA GLN A 23 -12.99 6.10 -6.04
C GLN A 23 -12.98 7.43 -6.80
N ASN A 24 -12.06 8.34 -6.45
CA ASN A 24 -11.89 9.60 -7.16
C ASN A 24 -11.49 9.38 -8.62
N CYS A 25 -10.51 8.50 -8.88
CA CYS A 25 -10.13 8.08 -10.23
C CYS A 25 -11.30 7.53 -11.04
N ASP A 26 -12.14 6.69 -10.41
CA ASP A 26 -13.28 6.07 -11.07
C ASP A 26 -14.38 7.09 -11.41
N GLY A 27 -14.69 7.99 -10.48
CA GLY A 27 -15.68 9.05 -10.67
C GLY A 27 -15.38 9.99 -11.83
N ILE A 28 -14.11 10.18 -12.17
CA ILE A 28 -13.69 11.03 -13.31
C ILE A 28 -13.22 10.23 -14.54
N ARG A 29 -13.43 8.91 -14.57
CA ARG A 29 -12.95 8.03 -15.65
C ARG A 29 -13.41 8.47 -17.03
N GLN A 30 -14.63 9.00 -17.13
CA GLN A 30 -15.24 9.48 -18.38
C GLN A 30 -14.98 10.97 -18.67
N SER A 31 -14.28 11.68 -17.78
CA SER A 31 -13.94 13.09 -17.97
C SER A 31 -13.04 13.28 -19.20
N GLN A 32 -13.37 14.29 -20.01
CA GLN A 32 -12.55 14.73 -21.14
C GLN A 32 -11.32 15.56 -20.70
N ILE A 33 -11.27 15.97 -19.43
CA ILE A 33 -10.17 16.77 -18.88
C ILE A 33 -9.01 15.84 -18.53
N MET A 34 -8.07 15.70 -19.47
CA MET A 34 -6.90 14.82 -19.33
C MET A 34 -5.99 15.18 -18.16
N THR A 35 -5.84 16.47 -17.85
CA THR A 35 -5.02 16.95 -16.73
C THR A 35 -5.58 16.49 -15.38
N ALA A 36 -6.89 16.54 -15.20
CA ALA A 36 -7.56 16.02 -14.00
C ALA A 36 -7.33 14.51 -13.88
N ARG A 37 -7.57 13.74 -14.95
CA ARG A 37 -7.31 12.29 -14.96
C ARG A 37 -5.88 11.92 -14.60
N ARG A 38 -4.91 12.71 -15.05
CA ARG A 38 -3.50 12.50 -14.70
C ARG A 38 -3.24 12.79 -13.22
N ALA A 39 -3.79 13.88 -12.67
CA ALA A 39 -3.62 14.25 -11.27
C ALA A 39 -4.13 13.15 -10.34
N PHE A 40 -5.39 12.74 -10.47
CA PHE A 40 -5.95 11.67 -9.62
C PHE A 40 -5.23 10.33 -9.77
N ARG A 41 -4.67 10.03 -10.95
CA ARG A 41 -3.84 8.83 -11.15
C ARG A 41 -2.53 8.91 -10.36
N VAL A 42 -1.91 10.10 -10.30
CA VAL A 42 -0.70 10.32 -9.48
C VAL A 42 -1.06 10.14 -8.02
N ASP A 43 -2.14 10.78 -7.55
CA ASP A 43 -2.60 10.66 -6.16
C ASP A 43 -2.84 9.19 -5.79
N LEU A 44 -3.55 8.41 -6.63
CA LEU A 44 -3.74 6.98 -6.39
C LEU A 44 -2.42 6.20 -6.28
N ILE A 45 -1.42 6.55 -7.08
CA ILE A 45 -0.10 5.90 -7.00
C ILE A 45 0.57 6.27 -5.68
N ASP A 46 0.55 7.55 -5.31
CA ASP A 46 1.16 8.03 -4.07
C ASP A 46 0.54 7.35 -2.84
N GLU A 47 -0.79 7.26 -2.76
CA GLU A 47 -1.48 6.55 -1.66
C GLU A 47 -1.15 5.03 -1.61
N CYS A 48 -0.97 4.40 -2.78
CA CYS A 48 -0.48 3.02 -2.82
C CYS A 48 0.93 2.89 -2.25
N LEU A 49 1.81 3.86 -2.53
CA LEU A 49 3.17 3.88 -2.02
C LEU A 49 3.22 4.19 -0.52
N ASP A 50 2.36 5.08 -0.04
CA ASP A 50 2.22 5.36 1.39
C ASP A 50 1.76 4.10 2.16
N THR A 51 0.85 3.30 1.58
CA THR A 51 0.47 1.99 2.15
C THR A 51 1.66 1.04 2.28
N VAL A 52 2.52 0.96 1.26
CA VAL A 52 3.75 0.17 1.30
C VAL A 52 4.69 0.70 2.38
N GLN A 53 4.92 2.01 2.42
CA GLN A 53 5.82 2.64 3.38
C GLN A 53 5.33 2.49 4.82
N ALA A 54 4.02 2.60 5.08
CA ALA A 54 3.43 2.36 6.39
C ALA A 54 3.65 0.91 6.85
N THR A 55 3.53 -0.06 5.95
CA THR A 55 3.83 -1.46 6.24
C THR A 55 5.32 -1.67 6.57
N VAL A 56 6.22 -1.04 5.81
CA VAL A 56 7.67 -1.07 6.06
C VAL A 56 8.01 -0.42 7.40
N ASN A 57 7.37 0.71 7.73
CA ASN A 57 7.56 1.39 9.02
C ASN A 57 7.10 0.53 10.19
N LEU A 58 6.00 -0.22 10.03
CA LEU A 58 5.55 -1.17 11.05
C LEU A 58 6.53 -2.34 11.22
N LEU A 59 7.09 -2.87 10.12
CA LEU A 59 8.16 -3.88 10.19
C LEU A 59 9.39 -3.36 10.95
N ALA A 60 9.81 -2.13 10.68
CA ALA A 60 10.89 -1.49 11.41
C ALA A 60 10.54 -1.27 12.90
N ALA A 61 9.29 -0.94 13.21
CA ALA A 61 8.80 -0.74 14.57
C ALA A 61 8.84 -2.01 15.43
N VAL A 62 8.50 -3.16 14.84
CA VAL A 62 8.60 -4.47 15.51
C VAL A 62 10.04 -5.01 15.56
N GLY A 63 11.01 -4.27 15.01
CA GLY A 63 12.42 -4.66 15.01
C GLY A 63 12.75 -5.78 14.02
N ALA A 64 11.94 -5.97 12.98
CA ALA A 64 12.19 -7.00 11.98
C ALA A 64 13.53 -6.78 11.28
N THR A 65 14.33 -7.84 11.20
CA THR A 65 15.58 -7.83 10.46
C THR A 65 15.33 -8.01 8.96
N GLN A 66 16.29 -7.59 8.13
CA GLN A 66 16.22 -7.84 6.68
C GLN A 66 16.05 -9.34 6.36
N GLY A 67 16.73 -10.23 7.09
CA GLY A 67 16.63 -11.67 6.89
C GLY A 67 15.24 -12.24 7.19
N GLU A 68 14.55 -11.71 8.21
CA GLU A 68 13.16 -12.10 8.52
C GLU A 68 12.18 -11.60 7.45
N VAL A 69 12.38 -10.38 6.96
CA VAL A 69 11.59 -9.80 5.87
C VAL A 69 11.78 -10.61 4.58
N ASP A 70 13.02 -10.92 4.19
CA ASP A 70 13.33 -11.72 3.00
C ASP A 70 12.70 -13.12 3.09
N ALA A 71 12.78 -13.76 4.26
CA ALA A 71 12.14 -15.05 4.49
C ALA A 71 10.60 -14.95 4.40
N ALA A 72 10.00 -13.85 4.87
CA ALA A 72 8.57 -13.60 4.77
C ALA A 72 8.11 -13.38 3.33
N ILE A 73 8.90 -12.65 2.52
CA ILE A 73 8.66 -12.44 1.09
C ILE A 73 8.65 -13.78 0.35
N ARG A 74 9.65 -14.65 0.57
CA ARG A 74 9.67 -15.99 -0.06
C ARG A 74 8.42 -16.81 0.26
N ARG A 75 8.02 -16.86 1.54
CA ARG A 75 6.78 -17.55 1.95
C ARG A 75 5.54 -16.91 1.33
N MET A 76 5.53 -15.59 1.12
CA MET A 76 4.43 -14.89 0.46
C MET A 76 4.34 -15.27 -1.01
N ASP A 77 5.47 -15.29 -1.72
CA ASP A 77 5.53 -15.63 -3.14
C ASP A 77 5.09 -17.08 -3.38
N GLU A 78 5.57 -18.03 -2.58
CA GLU A 78 5.14 -19.43 -2.61
C GLU A 78 3.61 -19.56 -2.50
N ARG A 79 3.01 -18.90 -1.49
CA ARG A 79 1.54 -18.88 -1.31
C ARG A 79 0.81 -18.20 -2.48
N ASN A 80 1.39 -17.18 -3.10
CA ASN A 80 0.77 -16.48 -4.21
C ASN A 80 0.82 -17.30 -5.50
N CYS A 81 1.92 -18.01 -5.76
CA CYS A 81 2.04 -19.00 -6.83
C CYS A 81 0.99 -20.12 -6.67
N GLU A 82 0.85 -20.69 -5.47
CA GLU A 82 -0.18 -21.70 -5.17
C GLU A 82 -1.61 -21.19 -5.40
N ARG A 83 -1.85 -19.88 -5.22
CA ARG A 83 -3.15 -19.23 -5.40
C ARG A 83 -3.38 -18.68 -6.82
N GLY A 84 -2.40 -18.79 -7.72
CA GLY A 84 -2.47 -18.21 -9.08
C GLY A 84 -2.60 -16.69 -9.10
N ARG A 85 -1.98 -15.99 -8.13
CA ARG A 85 -1.99 -14.51 -8.00
C ARG A 85 -0.74 -13.85 -8.56
N LEU A 86 0.20 -14.64 -9.09
CA LEU A 86 1.44 -14.27 -9.76
C LEU A 86 1.56 -15.03 -11.08
#